data_AF-A0A822BMI9-F1
#
_entry.id   AF-A0A822BMI9-F1
#
_cell.length_a   1.000
_cell.length_b   1.000
_cell.length_c   1.000
_cell.angle_alpha   90.00
_cell.angle_beta   90.00
_cell.angle_gamma   90.00
#
_symmetry.space_group_name_H-M   'P 1'
#
loop_
_entity.id
_entity.type
_entity.pdbx_description
1 polymer ?
#
loop_
_entity_poly.entity_id
_entity_poly.type
_entity_poly.pdbx_seq_one_letter_code
_entity_poly.pdbx_strand_id
1 'polypeptide(L)'
;MMDEAFLRRMQSKCFVGRPSPQIRKKMLEPLLYLDVDVFNDKRMDFLVKITTNFSGAAVGALKSSIVVAIDSYKRSDVTDKLFLHLADNAAREFSC
;
A
#
# COMPACT_ATOMS: atom_id res chain seq x y z
N MET A 1 -10.28 21.40 -18.09
CA MET A 1 -9.64 20.56 -19.13
C MET A 1 -8.36 21.28 -19.54
N MET A 2 -7.24 20.57 -19.71
CA MET A 2 -5.97 21.21 -20.09
C MET A 2 -6.03 21.65 -21.56
N ASP A 3 -5.41 22.78 -21.90
CA ASP A 3 -5.46 23.37 -23.25
C ASP A 3 -4.86 22.45 -24.33
N GLU A 4 -5.54 22.35 -25.48
CA GLU A 4 -5.10 21.46 -26.56
C GLU A 4 -3.81 21.92 -27.24
N ALA A 5 -3.61 23.23 -27.41
CA ALA A 5 -2.38 23.73 -28.03
C ALA A 5 -1.17 23.44 -27.14
N PHE A 6 -1.35 23.47 -25.81
CA PHE A 6 -0.36 23.01 -24.84
C PHE A 6 -0.12 21.50 -24.94
N LEU A 7 -1.17 20.68 -24.98
CA LEU A 7 -1.06 19.21 -25.08
C LEU A 7 -0.39 18.72 -26.37
N ARG A 8 -0.48 19.48 -27.47
CA ARG A 8 0.22 19.19 -28.75
C ARG A 8 1.72 19.52 -28.69
N ARG A 9 2.14 20.43 -27.82
CA ARG A 9 3.55 20.82 -27.64
C ARG A 9 4.31 19.89 -26.68
N MET A 10 3.61 19.10 -25.87
CA MET A 10 4.24 18.08 -25.03
C MET A 10 4.80 16.94 -25.88
N GLN A 11 6.12 16.74 -25.84
CA GLN A 11 6.81 15.70 -26.60
C GLN A 11 6.49 14.28 -26.13
N SER A 12 6.16 14.11 -24.85
CA SER A 12 5.78 12.82 -24.26
C SER A 12 4.70 13.00 -23.21
N LYS A 13 3.86 11.97 -23.06
CA LYS A 13 2.82 11.87 -22.03
C LYS A 13 3.06 10.57 -21.29
N CYS A 14 3.30 10.66 -19.99
CA CYS A 14 3.45 9.48 -19.14
C CYS A 14 2.16 9.28 -18.34
N PHE A 15 1.57 8.08 -18.44
CA PHE A 15 0.47 7.70 -17.58
C PHE A 15 1.01 7.02 -16.32
N VAL A 16 0.68 7.59 -15.16
CA VAL A 16 1.00 6.99 -13.86
C VAL A 16 -0.29 6.40 -13.30
N GLY A 17 -0.49 5.11 -13.53
CA GLY A 17 -1.63 4.36 -13.00
C GLY A 17 -1.45 3.95 -11.53
N ARG A 18 -2.47 3.29 -10.98
CA ARG A 18 -2.34 2.62 -9.69
C ARG A 18 -1.29 1.50 -9.77
N PRO A 19 -0.52 1.25 -8.70
CA PRO A 19 0.48 0.19 -8.67
C PRO A 19 -0.17 -1.17 -8.92
N SER A 20 0.44 -1.98 -9.79
CA SER A 20 0.04 -3.37 -10.03
C SER A 20 0.23 -4.23 -8.76
N PRO A 21 -0.37 -5.42 -8.67
CA PRO A 21 -0.15 -6.32 -7.53
C PRO A 21 1.33 -6.60 -7.26
N GLN A 22 2.15 -6.75 -8.30
CA GLN A 22 3.60 -6.98 -8.19
C GLN A 22 4.32 -5.77 -7.60
N ILE A 23 3.95 -4.56 -8.03
CA ILE A 23 4.52 -3.33 -7.47
C ILE A 23 4.10 -3.16 -6.01
N ARG A 24 2.84 -3.42 -5.67
CA ARG A 24 2.38 -3.37 -4.27
C ARG A 24 3.12 -4.39 -3.40
N LYS A 25 3.34 -5.62 -3.89
CA LYS A 25 4.15 -6.64 -3.20
C LYS A 25 5.56 -6.12 -2.95
N LYS A 26 6.22 -5.56 -3.96
CA LYS A 26 7.57 -4.96 -3.83
C LYS A 26 7.59 -3.80 -2.84
N MET A 27 6.55 -2.98 -2.78
CA MET A 27 6.46 -1.88 -1.81
C MET A 27 6.32 -2.37 -0.36
N LEU A 28 5.66 -3.51 -0.16
CA LEU A 28 5.41 -4.13 1.14
C LEU A 28 6.50 -5.13 1.56
N GLU A 29 7.33 -5.60 0.63
CA GLU A 29 8.43 -6.54 0.84
C GLU A 29 9.33 -6.22 2.06
N PRO A 30 9.65 -4.95 2.38
CA PRO A 30 10.42 -4.63 3.59
C PRO A 30 9.81 -5.17 4.90
N LEU A 31 8.50 -5.42 4.95
CA LEU A 31 7.84 -5.99 6.12
C LEU A 31 8.26 -7.44 6.41
N LEU A 32 8.67 -8.21 5.38
CA LEU A 32 9.16 -9.59 5.56
C LEU A 32 10.40 -9.65 6.47
N TYR A 33 11.19 -8.58 6.49
CA TYR A 33 12.40 -8.48 7.30
C TYR A 33 12.16 -7.85 8.67
N LEU A 34 10.95 -7.34 8.93
CA LEU A 34 10.60 -6.70 10.20
C LEU A 34 10.30 -7.75 11.29
N ASP A 35 9.43 -8.72 10.98
CA ASP A 35 9.14 -9.86 11.84
C ASP A 35 8.78 -11.06 10.95
N VAL A 36 9.72 -12.00 10.83
CA VAL A 36 9.65 -13.15 9.91
C VAL A 36 8.50 -14.09 10.26
N ASP A 37 8.08 -14.14 11.52
CA ASP A 37 7.02 -15.02 11.97
C ASP A 37 5.63 -14.42 11.73
N VAL A 38 5.54 -13.09 11.76
CA VAL A 38 4.30 -12.34 11.44
C VAL A 38 4.11 -12.24 9.93
N PHE A 39 5.19 -11.91 9.20
CA PHE A 39 5.17 -11.67 7.76
C PHE A 39 5.79 -12.82 6.99
N ASN A 40 4.92 -13.76 6.61
CA ASN A 40 5.22 -14.80 5.64
C ASN A 40 4.57 -14.49 4.28
N ASP A 41 4.85 -15.33 3.27
CA ASP A 41 4.30 -15.18 1.93
C ASP A 41 2.77 -15.09 1.90
N LYS A 42 2.08 -15.89 2.72
CA LYS A 42 0.61 -15.85 2.81
C LYS A 42 0.11 -14.50 3.32
N ARG A 43 0.78 -13.95 4.34
CA ARG A 43 0.44 -12.62 4.87
C ARG A 43 0.72 -11.53 3.85
N MET A 44 1.82 -11.66 3.11
CA MET A 44 2.15 -10.72 2.05
C MET A 44 1.09 -10.72 0.95
N ASP A 45 0.66 -11.90 0.49
CA ASP A 45 -0.38 -12.02 -0.53
C ASP A 45 -1.73 -11.47 -0.02
N PHE A 46 -2.05 -11.65 1.26
CA PHE A 46 -3.19 -11.01 1.91
C PHE A 46 -3.10 -9.48 1.87
N LEU A 47 -1.96 -8.90 2.26
CA LEU A 47 -1.76 -7.44 2.23
C LEU A 47 -1.85 -6.89 0.79
N VAL A 48 -1.35 -7.61 -0.21
CA VAL A 48 -1.47 -7.25 -1.63
C VAL A 48 -2.92 -7.28 -2.11
N LYS A 49 -3.71 -8.21 -1.58
CA LYS A 49 -5.15 -8.35 -1.90
C LYS A 49 -5.96 -7.19 -1.32
N ILE A 50 -5.78 -6.86 -0.05
CA ILE A 50 -6.54 -5.77 0.59
C ILE A 50 -6.15 -4.38 0.06
N THR A 51 -4.98 -4.26 -0.57
CA THR A 51 -4.49 -3.01 -1.19
C THR A 51 -4.82 -2.86 -2.68
N THR A 52 -5.73 -3.68 -3.24
CA THR A 52 -5.97 -3.78 -4.70
C THR A 52 -6.19 -2.44 -5.41
N ASN A 53 -6.81 -1.47 -4.72
CA ASN A 53 -7.17 -0.18 -5.28
C ASN A 53 -6.39 1.00 -4.71
N PHE A 54 -5.30 0.74 -3.99
CA PHE A 54 -4.54 1.79 -3.33
C PHE A 54 -3.67 2.54 -4.34
N SER A 55 -3.55 3.85 -4.14
CA SER A 55 -2.46 4.63 -4.75
C SER A 55 -1.12 4.21 -4.15
N GLY A 56 0.00 4.56 -4.80
CA GLY A 56 1.32 4.32 -4.22
C GLY A 56 1.47 4.96 -2.82
N ALA A 57 0.93 6.17 -2.64
CA ALA A 57 0.94 6.86 -1.36
C ALA A 57 0.15 6.09 -0.28
N ALA A 58 -1.05 5.59 -0.60
CA ALA A 58 -1.86 4.81 0.33
C ALA A 58 -1.18 3.49 0.74
N VAL A 59 -0.50 2.80 -0.19
CA VAL A 59 0.30 1.61 0.14
C VAL A 59 1.46 1.97 1.07
N GLY A 60 2.12 3.10 0.81
CA GLY A 60 3.19 3.62 1.67
C GLY A 60 2.71 3.95 3.08
N ALA A 61 1.57 4.63 3.20
CA ALA A 61 0.95 4.97 4.46
C ALA A 61 0.58 3.71 5.26
N LEU A 62 -0.09 2.74 4.63
CA LEU A 62 -0.41 1.47 5.27
C LEU A 62 0.84 0.77 5.81
N LYS A 63 1.91 0.69 5.02
CA LYS A 63 3.18 0.09 5.46
C LYS A 63 3.70 0.76 6.73
N SER A 64 3.74 2.09 6.75
CA SER A 64 4.19 2.86 7.92
C SER A 64 3.30 2.60 9.13
N SER A 65 1.98 2.59 8.96
CA SER A 65 1.03 2.28 10.04
C SER A 65 1.23 0.87 10.60
N ILE A 66 1.53 -0.10 9.74
CA ILE A 66 1.83 -1.48 10.15
C ILE A 66 3.11 -1.52 11.01
N VAL A 67 4.18 -0.84 10.58
CA VAL A 67 5.44 -0.76 11.35
C VAL A 67 5.19 -0.19 12.74
N VAL A 68 4.46 0.92 12.84
CA VAL A 68 4.14 1.55 14.12
C VAL A 68 3.26 0.66 14.99
N ALA A 69 2.27 -0.01 14.40
CA ALA A 69 1.38 -0.91 15.14
C ALA A 69 2.17 -2.08 15.74
N ILE A 70 3.09 -2.69 14.98
CA ILE A 70 3.86 -3.83 15.48
C ILE A 70 4.76 -3.46 16.65
N ASP A 71 5.32 -2.26 16.66
CA ASP A 71 6.11 -1.76 17.81
C ASP A 71 5.23 -1.53 19.05
N SER A 72 3.94 -1.22 18.84
CA SER A 72 3.01 -0.86 19.93
C SER A 72 2.22 -2.03 20.50
N TYR A 73 2.01 -3.10 19.73
CA TYR A 73 1.17 -4.25 20.12
C TYR A 73 1.99 -5.45 20.58
N LYS A 74 1.43 -6.24 21.50
CA LYS A 74 1.95 -7.58 21.77
C LYS A 74 1.74 -8.44 20.52
N ARG A 75 2.69 -9.32 20.24
CA ARG A 75 2.68 -10.17 19.04
C ARG A 75 1.42 -11.03 18.88
N SER A 76 0.76 -11.42 19.98
CA SER A 76 -0.53 -12.12 19.98
C SER A 76 -1.67 -11.34 19.31
N ASP A 77 -1.55 -10.01 19.27
CA ASP A 77 -2.63 -9.11 18.87
C ASP A 77 -2.52 -8.71 17.39
N VAL A 78 -1.41 -9.10 16.73
CA VAL A 78 -1.12 -8.82 15.32
C VAL A 78 -1.88 -9.82 14.43
N THR A 79 -3.16 -9.56 14.25
CA THR A 79 -4.10 -10.39 13.48
C THR A 79 -4.49 -9.76 12.15
N ASP A 80 -5.10 -10.53 11.24
CA ASP A 80 -5.62 -9.98 9.97
C ASP A 80 -6.63 -8.84 10.17
N LYS A 81 -7.37 -8.86 11.29
CA LYS A 81 -8.32 -7.80 11.64
C LYS A 81 -7.62 -6.45 11.86
N LEU A 82 -6.44 -6.46 12.48
CA LEU A 82 -5.65 -5.24 12.66
C LEU A 82 -5.25 -4.67 11.30
N PHE A 83 -4.75 -5.51 10.40
CA PHE A 83 -4.34 -5.08 9.06
C PHE A 83 -5.50 -4.56 8.21
N LEU A 84 -6.68 -5.18 8.31
CA LEU A 84 -7.90 -4.67 7.68
C LEU A 84 -8.27 -3.30 8.23
N HIS A 85 -8.20 -3.11 9.55
CA HIS A 85 -8.50 -1.82 10.16
C HIS A 85 -7.53 -0.72 9.71
N LEU A 86 -6.23 -1.01 9.67
CA LEU A 86 -5.21 -0.08 9.16
C LEU A 86 -5.41 0.22 7.67
N ALA A 87 -5.78 -0.79 6.88
CA ALA A 87 -6.09 -0.61 5.46
C ALA A 87 -7.33 0.26 5.26
N ASP A 88 -8.40 0.05 6.04
CA ASP A 88 -9.61 0.88 5.97
C ASP A 88 -9.30 2.35 6.30
N ASN A 89 -8.46 2.61 7.30
CA ASN A 89 -8.04 3.96 7.66
C ASN A 89 -7.24 4.62 6.52
N ALA A 90 -6.27 3.90 5.94
CA ALA A 90 -5.53 4.38 4.78
C ALA A 90 -6.43 4.58 3.56
N ALA A 91 -7.41 3.71 3.34
CA ALA A 91 -8.37 3.84 2.25
C ALA A 91 -9.21 5.11 2.39
N ARG A 92 -9.67 5.44 3.61
CA ARG A 92 -10.46 6.64 3.91
C ARG A 92 -9.64 7.93 3.77
N GLU A 93 -8.39 7.90 4.20
CA GLU A 93 -7.51 9.06 4.10
C GLU A 93 -7.19 9.42 2.64
N PHE A 94 -7.06 8.41 1.78
CA PHE A 94 -6.68 8.57 0.37
C PHE A 94 -7.84 8.34 -0.61
N SER A 95 -9.08 8.23 -0.13
CA SER A 95 -10.29 8.24 -0.95
C SER A 95 -10.66 9.68 -1.29
N CYS A 96 -10.03 10.23 -2.32
CA CYS A 96 -10.46 11.47 -2.98
C CYS A 96 -11.46 11.15 -4.08
#